data_AF-A0A956BU16-F1
#
_entry.id   AF-A0A956BU16-F1
#
_cell.length_a   1.000
_cell.length_b   1.000
_cell.length_c   1.000
_cell.angle_alpha   90.00
_cell.angle_beta   90.00
_cell.angle_gamma   90.00
#
_symmetry.space_group_name_H-M   'P 1'
#
loop_
_entity.id
_entity.type
_entity.pdbx_description
1 polymer ?
#
loop_
_entity_poly.entity_id
_entity_poly.type
_entity_poly.pdbx_seq_one_letter_code
_entity_poly.pdbx_strand_id
1 'polypeptide(L)'
;MSRDLPLGRRDFLLARLRPVIAGRVAAGPTQAEALAADGEAAPAPPWARPSARRRVALPSMSFRATVDRFGCLAGAGQVCSVCVERCPEPGALRLDGLYPVVDGDRCTGCGACEPACPAPSPAIRVLPLIPSKRTTP
;
A
#
# COMPACT_ATOMS: atom_id res chain seq x y z
N MET A 1 57.36 26.94 8.96
CA MET A 1 56.90 26.09 10.08
C MET A 1 55.81 26.83 10.85
N SER A 2 54.64 27.02 10.22
CA SER A 2 53.47 27.56 10.91
C SER A 2 52.60 26.36 11.29
N ARG A 3 52.31 26.26 12.58
CA ARG A 3 51.73 25.09 13.23
C ARG A 3 50.24 25.02 12.92
N ASP A 4 49.84 24.01 12.16
CA ASP A 4 48.47 23.54 12.07
C ASP A 4 47.96 23.19 13.48
N LEU A 5 47.05 24.01 14.02
CA LEU A 5 46.24 23.66 15.18
C LEU A 5 44.90 23.13 14.64
N PRO A 6 44.52 21.87 14.91
CA PRO A 6 43.29 21.29 14.38
C PRO A 6 42.08 22.00 15.03
N LEU A 7 41.21 22.55 14.19
CA LEU A 7 39.93 23.16 14.57
C LEU A 7 39.18 22.23 15.53
N GLY A 8 38.81 22.76 16.70
CA GLY A 8 38.17 21.98 17.74
C GLY A 8 36.77 21.51 17.35
N ARG A 9 36.28 20.46 18.02
CA ARG A 9 34.93 19.88 17.79
C ARG A 9 33.79 20.91 17.89
N ARG A 10 33.96 21.99 18.66
CA ARG A 10 33.01 23.11 18.76
C ARG A 10 33.01 23.98 17.50
N ASP A 11 34.17 24.24 16.90
CA ASP A 11 34.29 25.03 15.67
C ASP A 11 33.71 24.27 14.47
N PHE A 12 33.91 22.94 14.44
CA PHE A 12 33.33 22.06 13.43
C PHE A 12 31.78 22.02 13.51
N LEU A 13 31.23 22.01 14.73
CA LEU A 13 29.79 22.06 14.97
C LEU A 13 29.18 23.41 14.55
N LEU A 14 29.82 24.53 14.90
CA LEU A 14 29.34 25.86 14.52
C LEU A 14 29.41 26.12 13.00
N ALA A 15 30.43 25.60 12.31
CA ALA A 15 30.54 25.70 10.85
C ALA A 15 29.44 24.91 10.12
N ARG A 16 29.03 23.74 10.63
CA ARG A 16 27.99 22.88 10.03
C ARG A 16 26.56 23.23 10.41
N LEU A 17 26.34 23.89 11.56
CA LEU A 17 24.98 24.23 12.04
C LEU A 17 24.50 25.63 11.61
N ARG A 18 25.40 26.52 11.16
CA ARG A 18 25.01 27.85 10.64
C ARG A 18 23.99 27.85 9.49
N PRO A 19 24.01 26.93 8.49
CA PRO A 19 22.98 26.92 7.46
C PRO A 19 21.63 26.34 7.93
N VAL A 20 21.62 25.55 9.01
CA VAL A 20 20.40 24.96 9.58
C VAL A 20 19.63 25.97 10.44
N ILE A 21 20.32 26.78 11.24
CA ILE A 21 19.67 27.74 12.16
C ILE A 21 19.23 29.02 11.42
N ALA A 22 19.92 29.40 10.34
CA ALA A 22 19.59 30.61 9.55
C ALA A 22 18.52 30.38 8.46
N GLY A 23 17.86 29.22 8.42
CA GLY A 23 16.74 28.95 7.50
C GLY A 23 17.08 28.98 6.01
N ARG A 24 18.36 28.92 5.64
CA ARG A 24 18.81 28.80 4.24
C ARG A 24 19.44 27.43 4.04
N VAL A 25 18.60 26.41 3.98
CA VAL A 25 18.97 25.17 3.30
C VAL A 25 19.07 25.52 1.83
N ALA A 26 20.30 25.69 1.32
CA ALA A 26 20.52 25.71 -0.10
C ALA A 26 19.94 24.41 -0.66
N ALA A 27 18.85 24.53 -1.41
CA ALA A 27 18.40 23.47 -2.30
C ALA A 27 19.61 23.14 -3.18
N GLY A 28 20.23 22.00 -2.93
CA GLY A 28 21.19 21.45 -3.88
C GLY A 28 20.51 21.36 -5.25
N PRO A 29 21.24 21.54 -6.35
CA PRO A 29 20.66 21.51 -7.68
C PRO A 29 19.83 20.24 -7.82
N THR A 30 18.57 20.42 -8.22
CA THR A 30 17.70 19.33 -8.60
C THR A 30 18.42 18.53 -9.67
N GLN A 31 18.56 17.22 -9.48
CA GLN A 31 19.16 16.30 -10.46
C GLN A 31 18.41 16.24 -11.80
N ALA A 32 17.51 17.20 -12.08
CA ALA A 32 16.69 17.29 -13.27
C ALA A 32 17.42 17.89 -14.48
N GLU A 33 18.58 18.54 -14.31
CA GLU A 33 19.24 19.27 -15.42
C GLU A 33 20.60 18.68 -15.84
N ALA A 34 21.05 17.58 -15.23
CA ALA A 34 22.32 16.91 -15.59
C ALA A 34 22.15 15.68 -16.51
N LEU A 35 21.08 15.63 -17.30
CA LEU A 35 20.88 14.60 -18.34
C LEU A 35 20.48 15.28 -19.67
N ALA A 36 21.30 16.22 -20.12
CA ALA A 36 21.20 16.80 -21.45
C ALA A 36 22.61 17.03 -22.01
N ALA A 37 23.33 15.93 -22.27
CA ALA A 37 24.49 15.95 -23.13
C ALA A 37 24.70 14.54 -23.71
N ASP A 38 24.62 14.48 -25.03
CA ASP A 38 25.09 13.43 -25.94
C ASP A 38 24.47 12.03 -25.81
N GLY A 39 23.60 11.75 -26.78
CA GLY A 39 22.78 10.57 -26.86
C GLY A 39 23.58 9.32 -27.24
N GLU A 40 23.94 8.53 -26.24
CA GLU A 40 24.00 7.09 -26.39
C GLU A 40 23.39 6.45 -25.15
N ALA A 41 22.20 5.87 -25.29
CA ALA A 41 21.50 5.20 -24.22
C ALA A 41 22.36 4.03 -23.72
N ALA A 42 22.93 4.16 -22.52
CA ALA A 42 23.62 3.07 -21.85
C ALA A 42 22.71 1.82 -21.83
N PRO A 43 23.24 0.62 -22.12
CA PRO A 43 22.44 -0.60 -22.09
C PRO A 43 21.78 -0.72 -20.73
N ALA A 44 20.46 -0.87 -20.74
CA ALA A 44 19.68 -0.98 -19.52
C ALA A 44 20.27 -2.11 -18.65
N PRO A 45 20.52 -1.87 -17.34
CA PRO A 45 21.05 -2.93 -16.48
C PRO A 45 20.08 -4.13 -16.46
N PRO A 46 20.54 -5.34 -16.11
CA PRO A 46 19.70 -6.54 -16.15
C PRO A 46 18.48 -6.48 -15.21
N TRP A 47 18.49 -5.59 -14.21
CA TRP A 47 17.37 -5.35 -13.29
C TRP A 47 16.47 -4.18 -13.73
N ALA A 48 16.78 -3.53 -14.86
CA ALA A 48 15.96 -2.45 -15.40
C ALA A 48 14.57 -2.98 -15.72
N ARG A 49 13.56 -2.31 -15.17
CA ARG A 49 12.17 -2.55 -15.57
C ARG A 49 12.02 -2.07 -17.02
N PRO A 50 11.39 -2.85 -17.91
CA PRO A 50 11.09 -2.37 -19.26
C PRO A 50 10.39 -1.02 -19.17
N SER A 51 10.95 -0.01 -19.84
CA SER A 51 10.47 1.38 -19.82
C SER A 51 9.04 1.49 -20.34
N ALA A 52 8.63 0.56 -21.21
CA ALA A 52 7.23 0.39 -21.60
C ALA A 52 6.46 -0.39 -20.51
N ARG A 53 5.71 0.33 -19.67
CA ARG A 53 4.62 -0.29 -18.88
C ARG A 53 3.64 -0.92 -19.87
N ARG A 54 3.72 -2.23 -20.07
CA ARG A 54 2.74 -2.95 -20.90
C ARG A 54 1.38 -2.83 -20.21
N ARG A 55 0.47 -2.06 -20.83
CA ARG A 55 -0.94 -2.09 -20.45
C ARG A 55 -1.48 -3.47 -20.80
N VAL A 56 -1.77 -4.26 -19.77
CA VAL A 56 -2.48 -5.52 -19.92
C VAL A 56 -3.94 -5.23 -19.60
N ALA A 57 -4.84 -5.57 -20.52
CA ALA A 57 -6.27 -5.60 -20.23
C ALA A 57 -6.48 -6.64 -19.13
N LEU A 58 -6.86 -6.19 -17.94
CA LEU A 58 -7.29 -7.10 -16.89
C LEU A 58 -8.65 -7.65 -17.33
N PRO A 59 -8.86 -8.98 -17.31
CA PRO A 59 -10.20 -9.51 -17.48
C PRO A 59 -11.12 -8.91 -16.40
N SER A 60 -12.42 -8.97 -16.65
CA SER A 60 -13.49 -8.37 -15.82
C SER A 60 -13.12 -8.30 -14.34
N MET A 61 -12.89 -7.07 -13.84
CA MET A 61 -12.62 -6.80 -12.42
C MET A 61 -13.79 -7.31 -11.58
N SER A 62 -13.61 -8.46 -10.93
CA SER A 62 -14.54 -8.97 -9.93
C SER A 62 -14.15 -8.46 -8.54
N PHE A 63 -15.12 -8.16 -7.71
CA PHE A 63 -14.92 -7.71 -6.33
C PHE A 63 -15.42 -8.78 -5.37
N ARG A 64 -14.79 -8.89 -4.20
CA ARG A 64 -15.22 -9.81 -3.15
C ARG A 64 -14.97 -9.24 -1.77
N ALA A 65 -15.88 -9.54 -0.85
CA ALA A 65 -15.71 -9.21 0.55
C ALA A 65 -14.62 -10.08 1.20
N THR A 66 -13.76 -9.46 2.00
CA THR A 66 -12.73 -10.13 2.80
C THR A 66 -12.87 -9.67 4.24
N VAL A 67 -12.84 -10.60 5.18
CA VAL A 67 -12.92 -10.32 6.62
C VAL A 67 -11.51 -10.27 7.20
N ASP A 68 -11.15 -9.17 7.84
CA ASP A 68 -9.99 -9.06 8.71
C ASP A 68 -10.31 -9.70 10.06
N ARG A 69 -9.64 -10.83 10.33
CA ARG A 69 -9.80 -11.58 11.58
C ARG A 69 -9.44 -10.79 12.83
N PHE A 70 -8.55 -9.80 12.72
CA PHE A 70 -8.03 -9.05 13.87
C PHE A 70 -8.93 -7.87 14.23
N GLY A 71 -9.51 -7.19 13.24
CA GLY A 71 -10.51 -6.14 13.46
C GLY A 71 -11.93 -6.67 13.71
N CYS A 72 -12.22 -7.92 13.37
CA CYS A 72 -13.56 -8.48 13.49
C CYS A 72 -13.95 -8.71 14.95
N LEU A 73 -15.07 -8.13 15.39
CA LEU A 73 -15.62 -8.36 16.74
C LEU A 73 -15.90 -9.85 16.99
N ALA A 74 -16.44 -10.54 15.99
CA ALA A 74 -16.63 -12.00 16.05
C ALA A 74 -15.30 -12.78 16.09
N GLY A 75 -14.29 -12.32 15.34
CA GLY A 75 -12.93 -12.87 15.43
C GLY A 75 -12.29 -12.66 16.81
N ALA A 76 -12.66 -11.59 17.51
CA ALA A 76 -12.28 -11.30 18.89
C ALA A 76 -13.16 -11.99 19.95
N GLY A 77 -14.04 -12.92 19.54
CA GLY A 77 -14.88 -13.71 20.45
C GLY A 77 -16.17 -13.03 20.92
N GLN A 78 -16.53 -11.88 20.36
CA GLN A 78 -17.82 -11.22 20.63
C GLN A 78 -18.90 -11.78 19.71
N VAL A 79 -20.17 -11.67 20.11
CA VAL A 79 -21.29 -12.07 19.22
C VAL A 79 -21.54 -10.93 18.22
N CYS A 80 -21.32 -11.18 16.93
CA CYS A 80 -21.57 -10.21 15.87
C CYS A 80 -21.91 -10.91 14.54
N SER A 81 -23.06 -10.59 13.98
CA SER A 81 -23.62 -11.18 12.74
C SER A 81 -24.05 -10.14 11.69
N VAL A 82 -23.84 -8.84 11.97
CA VAL A 82 -24.41 -7.72 11.20
C VAL A 82 -24.09 -7.78 9.71
N CYS A 83 -22.87 -8.18 9.35
CA CYS A 83 -22.47 -8.30 7.94
C CYS A 83 -23.21 -9.42 7.19
N VAL A 84 -23.55 -10.50 7.89
CA VAL A 84 -24.33 -11.63 7.34
C VAL A 84 -25.77 -11.18 7.13
N GLU A 85 -26.38 -10.54 8.12
CA GLU A 85 -27.76 -10.03 8.07
C GLU A 85 -27.96 -8.96 6.99
N ARG A 86 -26.92 -8.15 6.74
CA ARG A 86 -26.98 -7.09 5.73
C ARG A 86 -26.70 -7.59 4.31
N CYS A 87 -26.18 -8.80 4.14
CA CYS A 87 -25.83 -9.31 2.83
C CYS A 87 -27.10 -9.54 1.99
N PRO A 88 -27.25 -8.88 0.83
CA PRO A 88 -28.42 -9.09 -0.02
C PRO A 88 -28.37 -10.43 -0.78
N GLU A 89 -27.19 -11.05 -0.86
CA GLU A 89 -26.98 -12.29 -1.61
C GLU A 89 -27.03 -13.51 -0.68
N PRO A 90 -28.04 -14.39 -0.81
CA PRO A 90 -28.26 -15.49 0.10
C PRO A 90 -27.11 -16.52 0.09
N GLY A 91 -26.50 -16.70 1.25
CA GLY A 91 -25.39 -17.63 1.44
C GLY A 91 -24.03 -17.14 0.93
N ALA A 92 -23.93 -15.91 0.39
CA ALA A 92 -22.63 -15.30 0.10
C ALA A 92 -21.83 -14.98 1.36
N LEU A 93 -22.52 -14.68 2.45
CA LEU A 93 -21.95 -14.61 3.80
C LEU A 93 -22.71 -15.58 4.70
N ARG A 94 -21.99 -16.32 5.54
CA ARG A 94 -22.55 -17.23 6.55
C ARG A 94 -21.69 -17.22 7.80
N LEU A 95 -22.26 -17.58 8.94
CA LEU A 95 -21.47 -17.83 10.14
C LEU A 95 -20.98 -19.27 10.13
N ASP A 96 -19.69 -19.44 10.43
CA ASP A 96 -19.09 -20.72 10.80
C ASP A 96 -18.72 -20.63 12.29
N GLY A 97 -19.55 -21.24 13.13
CA GLY A 97 -19.59 -20.91 14.56
C GLY A 97 -19.97 -19.44 14.78
N LEU A 98 -19.04 -18.66 15.35
CA LEU A 98 -19.21 -17.21 15.53
C LEU A 98 -18.58 -16.39 14.39
N TYR A 99 -17.72 -16.97 13.57
CA TYR A 99 -16.92 -16.21 12.60
C TYR A 99 -17.61 -16.11 11.24
N PRO A 100 -17.72 -14.92 10.63
CA PRO A 100 -18.30 -14.78 9.30
C PRO A 100 -17.34 -15.29 8.22
N VAL A 101 -17.85 -16.19 7.37
CA VAL A 101 -17.16 -16.77 6.21
C VAL A 101 -17.85 -16.31 4.93
N VAL A 102 -17.05 -15.82 3.98
CA VAL A 102 -17.51 -15.35 2.67
C VAL A 102 -17.38 -16.47 1.64
N ASP A 103 -18.49 -16.86 1.02
CA ASP A 103 -18.49 -17.73 -0.17
C ASP A 103 -18.10 -16.91 -1.40
N GLY A 104 -17.04 -17.35 -2.09
CA GLY A 104 -16.45 -16.62 -3.21
C GLY A 104 -17.23 -16.66 -4.50
N ASP A 105 -17.93 -17.76 -4.72
CA ASP A 105 -18.66 -17.98 -5.96
C ASP A 105 -20.00 -17.27 -5.93
N ARG A 106 -20.52 -17.01 -4.72
CA ARG A 106 -21.76 -16.25 -4.51
C ARG A 106 -21.53 -14.78 -4.25
N CYS A 107 -20.42 -14.38 -3.62
CA CYS A 107 -20.19 -12.98 -3.30
C CYS A 107 -20.11 -12.10 -4.56
N THR A 108 -21.11 -11.24 -4.74
CA THR A 108 -21.20 -10.32 -5.87
C THR A 108 -20.29 -9.09 -5.73
N GLY A 109 -19.67 -8.89 -4.56
CA GLY A 109 -18.88 -7.69 -4.28
C GLY A 109 -19.72 -6.41 -4.15
N CYS A 110 -21.01 -6.51 -3.83
CA CYS A 110 -21.92 -5.35 -3.76
C CYS A 110 -21.59 -4.28 -2.71
N GLY A 111 -20.75 -4.59 -1.72
CA GLY A 111 -20.31 -3.61 -0.71
C GLY A 111 -21.26 -3.40 0.47
N ALA A 112 -22.45 -4.00 0.49
CA ALA A 112 -23.45 -3.74 1.54
C ALA A 112 -22.97 -4.07 2.97
N CYS A 113 -22.03 -5.00 3.11
CA CYS A 113 -21.50 -5.45 4.40
C CYS A 113 -20.49 -4.47 5.04
N GLU A 114 -19.74 -3.72 4.23
CA GLU A 114 -18.67 -2.84 4.72
C GLU A 114 -19.17 -1.67 5.59
N PRO A 115 -20.16 -0.86 5.17
CA PRO A 115 -20.68 0.23 5.99
C PRO A 115 -21.53 -0.26 7.17
N ALA A 116 -21.98 -1.52 7.14
CA ALA A 116 -22.76 -2.11 8.23
C ALA A 116 -21.89 -2.63 9.38
N CYS A 117 -20.57 -2.70 9.20
CA CYS A 117 -19.67 -3.20 10.22
C CYS A 117 -19.61 -2.22 11.42
N PRO A 118 -19.99 -2.63 12.64
CA PRO A 118 -19.99 -1.74 13.81
C PRO A 118 -18.61 -1.61 14.48
N ALA A 119 -17.58 -2.28 13.97
CA ALA A 119 -16.23 -2.17 14.50
C ALA A 119 -15.67 -0.74 14.29
N PRO A 120 -14.74 -0.27 15.14
CA PRO A 120 -14.16 1.08 15.03
C PRO A 120 -13.54 1.37 13.65
N SER A 121 -13.00 0.34 13.01
CA SER A 121 -12.67 0.31 11.60
C SER A 121 -13.38 -0.88 10.94
N PRO A 122 -13.92 -0.73 9.71
CA PRO A 122 -14.62 -1.83 9.06
C PRO A 122 -13.72 -3.05 8.92
N ALA A 123 -14.07 -4.11 9.65
CA ALA A 123 -13.36 -5.38 9.67
C ALA A 123 -13.71 -6.27 8.47
N ILE A 124 -14.67 -5.86 7.64
CA ILE A 124 -14.99 -6.49 6.37
C ILE A 124 -14.89 -5.45 5.27
N ARG A 125 -14.17 -5.77 4.20
CA ARG A 125 -13.92 -4.85 3.08
C ARG A 125 -14.13 -5.52 1.76
N VAL A 126 -14.65 -4.79 0.80
CA VAL A 126 -14.74 -5.28 -0.58
C VAL A 126 -13.49 -4.88 -1.35
N LEU A 127 -12.75 -5.88 -1.81
CA LEU A 127 -11.49 -5.71 -2.51
C LEU A 127 -11.59 -6.27 -3.93
N PRO A 128 -10.85 -5.71 -4.90
CA PRO A 128 -10.74 -6.31 -6.22
C PRO A 128 -10.03 -7.67 -6.10
N LEU A 129 -10.62 -8.69 -6.71
CA LEU A 129 -9.95 -9.96 -6.92
C LEU A 129 -9.04 -9.83 -8.13
N ILE A 130 -7.74 -9.97 -7.92
CA ILE A 130 -6.78 -10.08 -9.02
C ILE A 130 -6.83 -11.54 -9.49
N PRO A 131 -7.33 -11.85 -10.70
CA PRO A 131 -7.35 -13.21 -11.19
C PRO A 131 -5.91 -13.73 -11.29
N SER A 132 -5.61 -14.76 -10.50
CA SER A 132 -4.32 -15.43 -10.57
C SER A 132 -4.28 -16.24 -11.85
N LYS A 133 -3.19 -16.15 -12.62
CA LYS A 133 -3.05 -16.71 -13.97
C LYS A 133 -2.87 -18.24 -13.98
N ARG A 134 -3.57 -18.95 -13.08
CA ARG A 134 -3.49 -20.40 -12.87
C ARG A 134 -4.90 -20.98 -12.94
N THR A 135 -5.44 -21.01 -14.15
CA THR A 135 -6.61 -21.84 -14.45
C THR A 135 -6.25 -22.63 -15.70
N THR A 136 -5.67 -23.80 -15.48
CA THR A 136 -5.58 -24.86 -16.51
C THR A 136 -6.93 -25.62 -16.44
N PRO A 137 -7.56 -25.93 -17.58
CA PRO A 137 -8.90 -26.52 -17.63
C PRO A 137 -9.02 -27.88 -16.93
#